data_AF-A0A7J4S0U6-F1
#
_entry.id   AF-A0A7J4S0U6-F1
#
_cell.length_a   1.000
_cell.length_b   1.000
_cell.length_c   1.000
_cell.angle_alpha   90.00
_cell.angle_beta   90.00
_cell.angle_gamma   90.00
#
_symmetry.space_group_name_H-M   'P 1'
#
loop_
_entity.id
_entity.type
_entity.pdbx_description
1 polymer ?
#
loop_
_entity_poly.entity_id
_entity_poly.type
_entity_poly.pdbx_seq_one_letter_code
_entity_poly.pdbx_strand_id
1 'polypeptide(L)' 'KPGKHGAAKINVTAISLVNDSKHTLMKPSDADVEVPIVERKRAQIVSVTGNTAQLMDLVSYETFEVPIPDEMKNEIEA' A
#
# COMPACT_ATOMS: atom_id res chain seq x y z
N LYS A 1 -2.55 -6.88 -28.97
CA LYS A 1 -3.31 -7.11 -30.22
C LYS A 1 -4.03 -8.45 -30.10
N PRO A 2 -5.26 -8.60 -30.61
CA PRO A 2 -6.01 -9.85 -30.54
C PRO A 2 -5.27 -10.97 -31.28
N GLY A 3 -5.29 -12.19 -30.74
CA GLY A 3 -4.84 -13.38 -31.47
C GLY A 3 -5.78 -13.75 -32.62
N LYS A 4 -5.50 -14.87 -33.31
CA LYS A 4 -6.30 -15.39 -34.43
C LYS A 4 -7.80 -15.55 -34.12
N HIS A 5 -8.16 -15.77 -32.86
CA HIS A 5 -9.53 -15.95 -32.39
C HIS A 5 -10.04 -14.76 -31.55
N GLY A 6 -9.42 -13.57 -31.65
CA GLY A 6 -9.93 -12.36 -31.00
C GLY A 6 -9.54 -12.19 -29.52
N ALA A 7 -8.98 -13.20 -28.87
CA ALA A 7 -8.52 -13.08 -27.48
C ALA A 7 -7.30 -12.16 -27.39
N ALA A 8 -7.45 -11.01 -26.72
CA ALA A 8 -6.34 -10.13 -26.37
C ALA A 8 -5.75 -10.56 -25.02
N LYS A 9 -4.44 -10.45 -24.87
CA LYS A 9 -3.75 -10.61 -23.59
C LYS A 9 -3.32 -9.25 -23.07
N ILE A 10 -3.44 -9.09 -21.75
CA ILE A 10 -2.96 -7.94 -21.02
C ILE A 10 -1.75 -8.38 -20.21
N ASN A 11 -0.70 -7.55 -20.23
CA ASN A 11 0.43 -7.66 -19.34
C ASN A 11 0.47 -6.39 -18.48
N VAL A 12 0.25 -6.53 -17.18
CA VAL A 12 0.24 -5.44 -16.20
C VAL A 12 1.51 -5.54 -15.37
N THR A 13 2.20 -4.42 -15.20
CA THR A 13 3.31 -4.29 -14.27
C THR A 13 2.92 -3.27 -13.21
N ALA A 14 3.03 -3.65 -11.94
CA ALA A 14 2.69 -2.80 -10.81
C ALA A 14 3.80 -2.81 -9.76
N ILE A 15 3.84 -1.76 -8.94
CA ILE A 15 4.72 -1.65 -7.78
C ILE A 15 3.85 -1.80 -6.52
N SER A 16 4.34 -2.56 -5.56
CA SER A 16 3.68 -2.80 -4.28
C SER A 16 3.61 -1.53 -3.44
N LEU A 17 2.46 -1.29 -2.80
CA LEU A 17 2.25 -0.13 -1.92
C LEU A 17 3.02 -0.20 -0.59
N VAL A 18 3.52 -1.39 -0.21
CA VAL A 18 4.09 -1.63 1.12
C VAL A 18 5.61 -1.80 1.13
N ASN A 19 6.21 -2.18 0.00
CA ASN A 19 7.62 -2.57 -0.03
C ASN A 19 8.34 -2.33 -1.37
N ASP A 20 7.78 -1.47 -2.23
CA ASP A 20 8.32 -1.09 -3.56
C ASP A 20 8.67 -2.24 -4.51
N SER A 21 8.26 -3.46 -4.18
CA SER A 21 8.54 -4.62 -5.02
C SER A 21 7.69 -4.60 -6.29
N LYS A 22 8.31 -4.99 -7.40
CA LYS A 22 7.69 -4.98 -8.72
C LYS A 22 7.02 -6.33 -9.01
N HIS A 23 5.74 -6.29 -9.35
CA HIS A 23 4.94 -7.46 -9.71
C HIS A 23 4.46 -7.35 -11.16
N THR A 24 4.34 -8.51 -11.82
CA THR A 24 3.83 -8.60 -13.19
C THR A 24 2.69 -9.60 -13.26
N LEU A 25 1.62 -9.25 -13.95
CA LEU A 25 0.43 -10.07 -14.14
C LEU A 25 0.11 -10.17 -15.64
N MET A 26 0.10 -11.39 -16.17
CA MET A 26 -0.34 -11.66 -17.53
C MET A 26 -1.64 -12.46 -17.53
N LYS A 27 -2.72 -11.89 -18.06
CA LYS A 27 -4.05 -12.51 -18.12
C LYS A 27 -4.75 -12.19 -19.46
N PRO A 28 -5.73 -13.01 -19.88
CA PRO A 28 -6.70 -12.62 -20.91
C PRO A 28 -7.40 -11.31 -20.55
N SER A 29 -7.78 -10.52 -21.55
CA SER A 29 -8.42 -9.20 -21.33
C SER A 29 -9.81 -9.26 -20.70
N ASP A 30 -10.45 -10.43 -20.74
CA ASP A 30 -11.77 -10.73 -20.20
C ASP A 30 -11.72 -11.48 -18.86
N ALA A 31 -10.52 -11.74 -18.33
CA ALA A 31 -10.36 -12.42 -17.05
C ALA A 31 -10.49 -11.46 -15.87
N ASP A 32 -11.21 -11.88 -14.83
CA ASP A 32 -11.32 -11.12 -13.59
C ASP A 32 -10.00 -11.05 -12.82
N VAL A 33 -9.86 -9.97 -12.05
CA VAL A 33 -8.74 -9.73 -11.14
C VAL A 33 -9.28 -9.17 -9.82
N GLU A 34 -8.64 -9.55 -8.73
CA GLU A 34 -8.94 -9.01 -7.42
C GLU A 34 -8.42 -7.58 -7.31
N VAL A 35 -9.27 -6.68 -6.82
CA VAL A 35 -8.93 -5.27 -6.61
C VAL A 35 -8.97 -4.98 -5.11
N PRO A 36 -7.81 -4.74 -4.46
CA PRO A 36 -7.78 -4.46 -3.03
C PRO A 36 -8.37 -3.07 -2.75
N ILE A 37 -9.13 -2.95 -1.67
CA ILE A 37 -9.61 -1.66 -1.15
C ILE A 37 -8.49 -1.07 -0.29
N VAL A 38 -8.05 0.15 -0.63
CA VAL A 38 -7.03 0.87 0.14
C VAL A 38 -7.71 1.97 0.95
N GLU A 39 -7.73 1.81 2.27
CA GLU A 39 -8.25 2.80 3.20
C GLU A 39 -7.15 3.80 3.59
N ARG A 40 -7.48 5.10 3.54
CA ARG A 40 -6.61 6.17 4.03
C ARG A 40 -7.26 6.80 5.26
N LYS A 41 -6.60 6.69 6.41
CA LYS A 41 -7.08 7.23 7.69
C LYS A 41 -6.15 8.32 8.20
N ARG A 42 -6.70 9.21 9.04
CA ARG A 42 -5.93 10.21 9.77
C ARG A 42 -5.76 9.72 11.20
N ALA A 43 -4.53 9.70 11.68
CA ALA A 43 -4.19 9.32 13.03
C ALA A 43 -3.33 10.39 13.69
N GLN A 44 -3.35 10.44 15.01
CA GLN A 44 -2.50 11.31 15.82
C GLN A 44 -1.36 10.49 16.43
N ILE A 45 -0.14 11.04 16.41
CA ILE A 45 0.99 10.47 17.14
C ILE A 45 0.78 10.71 18.63
N VAL A 46 0.76 9.63 19.41
CA VAL A 46 0.61 9.69 20.88
C VAL A 46 1.98 9.67 21.55
N SER A 47 2.87 8.79 21.08
CA SER A 47 4.22 8.67 21.60
C SER A 47 5.17 8.08 20.54
N VAL A 48 6.46 8.29 20.72
CA VAL A 48 7.53 7.77 19.87
C VAL A 48 8.54 7.06 20.77
N THR A 49 8.92 5.83 20.43
CA THR A 49 9.91 5.05 21.18
C THR A 49 10.87 4.38 20.22
N GLY A 50 12.12 4.85 20.20
CA GLY A 50 13.13 4.35 19.27
C GLY A 50 12.69 4.54 17.81
N ASN A 51 12.49 3.42 17.10
CA ASN A 51 12.12 3.43 15.67
C ASN A 51 10.63 3.18 15.41
N THR A 52 9.79 3.18 16.45
CA THR A 52 8.34 3.00 16.33
C THR A 52 7.59 4.20 16.86
N ALA A 53 6.44 4.47 16.24
CA ALA A 53 5.48 5.47 16.68
C ALA A 53 4.17 4.78 17.07
N GLN A 54 3.60 5.17 18.21
CA GLN A 54 2.25 4.81 18.58
C GLN A 54 1.27 5.84 18.00
N LEU A 55 0.37 5.36 17.16
CA LEU A 55 -0.66 6.15 16.50
C LEU A 55 -2.03 5.86 17.10
N MET A 56 -2.88 6.86 17.18
CA MET A 56 -4.29 6.74 17.56
C MET A 56 -5.18 7.21 16.41
N ASP A 57 -6.08 6.34 15.95
CA ASP A 57 -7.10 6.73 14.96
C ASP A 57 -8.06 7.77 15.55
N LEU A 58 -8.35 8.83 14.79
CA LEU A 58 -9.20 9.93 15.28
C LEU A 58 -10.70 9.60 15.31
N VAL A 59 -11.11 8.49 14.70
CA VAL A 59 -12.51 8.06 14.60
C VAL A 59 -12.78 6.90 15.56
N SER A 60 -11.97 5.83 15.50
CA SER A 60 -12.16 4.64 16.35
C SER A 60 -11.49 4.76 17.72
N TYR A 61 -10.57 5.72 17.90
CA TYR A 61 -9.71 5.85 19.08
C TYR A 61 -8.84 4.61 19.35
N GLU A 62 -8.72 3.71 18.39
CA GLU A 62 -7.84 2.54 18.50
C GLU A 62 -6.39 2.98 18.34
N THR A 63 -5.52 2.40 19.16
CA THR A 63 -4.08 2.66 19.13
C THR A 63 -3.34 1.51 18.45
N PHE A 64 -2.40 1.84 17.58
CA PHE A 64 -1.56 0.87 16.89
C PHE A 64 -0.12 1.39 16.78
N GLU A 65 0.84 0.47 16.81
CA GLU A 65 2.26 0.80 16.65
C GLU A 65 2.70 0.55 15.21
N VAL A 66 3.44 1.51 14.66
CA VAL A 66 4.02 1.41 13.32
C VAL A 66 5.50 1.77 13.35
N PRO A 67 6.33 1.15 12.48
CA PRO A 67 7.69 1.61 12.26
C PRO A 67 7.66 3.01 11.63
N ILE A 68 8.57 3.88 12.07
CA ILE A 68 8.75 5.21 11.51
C ILE A 68 9.42 5.07 10.14
N PRO A 69 8.82 5.61 9.05
CA PRO A 69 9.44 5.61 7.73
C PRO A 69 10.77 6.36 7.75
N ASP A 70 11.77 5.87 7.00
CA ASP A 70 13.11 6.46 6.96
C ASP A 70 13.10 7.93 6.54
N GLU A 71 12.20 8.30 5.62
CA GLU A 71 12.01 9.66 5.12
C GLU A 71 11.53 10.63 6.22
N MET A 72 10.81 10.14 7.23
CA MET A 72 10.19 10.94 8.28
C MET A 72 11.02 10.99 9.57
N LYS A 73 12.12 10.22 9.67
CA LYS A 73 12.94 10.16 10.90
C LYS A 73 13.46 11.54 11.33
N ASN A 74 13.82 12.39 10.36
CA ASN A 74 14.35 13.73 10.64
C ASN A 74 13.29 14.75 11.10
N GLU A 75 12.00 14.46 10.89
CA GLU A 75 10.89 15.38 11.23
C GLU A 75 10.36 15.16 12.66
N ILE A 76 10.78 14.06 13.31
CA ILE A 76 10.24 13.60 14.59
C ILE A 76 11.20 13.92 15.76
N GLU A 77 12.40 14.44 15.48
CA GLU A 77 13.32 14.92 16.52
C GLU A 77 12.98 16.36 16.96
N ALA A 78 12.58 16.50 18.23
CA ALA A 78 12.62 17.73 19.01
C ALA A 78 13.06 17.43 20.44
#